data_AF-A0A1M4LEP5-F1
#
_entry.id   AF-A0A1M4LEP5-F1
#
_cell.length_a   1.000
_cell.length_b   1.000
_cell.length_c   1.000
_cell.angle_alpha   90.00
_cell.angle_beta   90.00
_cell.angle_gamma   90.00
#
_symmetry.space_group_name_H-M   'P 1'
#
loop_
_entity.id
_entity.type
_entity.pdbx_description
1 polymer ?
#
loop_
_entity_poly.entity_id
_entity_poly.type
_entity_poly.pdbx_seq_one_letter_code
_entity_poly.pdbx_strand_id
1 'polypeptide(L)'
;MLAFHDEVSDIDEKSSERMNFRTKPRIKRTIQRAAALSGVDDSVFTISAAYKAAMETIAAHERTLLQPVDHEAFFTLLDNSPEPTAHLKAAFARHRKTVVSR
;
A
#
# COMPACT_ATOMS: atom_id res chain seq x y z
N MET A 1 -24.01 13.23 -5.97
CA MET A 1 -22.69 13.91 -5.97
C MET A 1 -21.77 13.02 -5.16
N LEU A 2 -20.71 12.45 -5.75
CA LEU A 2 -19.75 11.65 -4.97
C LEU A 2 -19.01 12.63 -4.06
N ALA A 3 -19.11 12.43 -2.74
CA ALA A 3 -18.39 13.25 -1.78
C ALA A 3 -16.89 13.05 -1.99
N PHE A 4 -16.15 14.14 -2.12
CA PHE A 4 -14.70 14.09 -2.05
C PHE A 4 -14.32 13.69 -0.63
N HIS A 5 -13.59 12.58 -0.49
CA HIS A 5 -13.04 12.18 0.80
C HIS A 5 -11.65 12.80 0.92
N ASP A 6 -11.51 13.74 1.84
CA ASP A 6 -10.21 14.30 2.19
C ASP A 6 -9.49 13.32 3.12
N GLU A 7 -8.71 12.40 2.55
CA GLU A 7 -7.96 11.39 3.30
C GLU A 7 -6.92 12.01 4.26
N VAL A 8 -6.68 13.31 4.17
CA VAL A 8 -5.62 14.02 4.89
C VAL A 8 -6.21 14.89 6.02
N SER A 9 -7.52 15.19 5.99
CA SER A 9 -8.15 16.01 7.02
C SER A 9 -8.11 15.38 8.41
N ASP A 10 -7.97 14.05 8.46
CA ASP A 10 -7.98 13.26 9.70
C ASP A 10 -6.58 13.12 10.33
N ILE A 11 -5.53 13.66 9.68
CA ILE A 11 -4.16 13.64 10.21
C ILE A 11 -3.96 14.85 11.11
N ASP A 12 -3.88 14.63 12.43
CA ASP A 12 -3.66 15.67 13.46
C ASP A 12 -2.18 16.10 13.56
N GLU A 13 -1.61 16.50 12.42
CA GLU A 13 -0.26 17.04 12.33
C GLU A 13 -0.27 18.39 11.60
N LYS A 14 0.55 19.33 12.08
CA LYS A 14 0.68 20.62 11.40
C LYS A 14 1.42 20.44 10.08
N SER A 15 0.87 20.99 9.00
CA SER A 15 1.55 21.06 7.70
C SER A 15 2.82 21.93 7.75
N SER A 16 3.97 21.34 8.08
CA SER A 16 5.29 21.98 8.06
C SER A 16 6.08 21.73 6.76
N GLU A 17 5.85 20.58 6.14
CA GLU A 17 6.63 20.11 5.01
C GLU A 17 6.13 20.65 3.66
N ARG A 18 7.04 20.79 2.69
CA ARG A 18 6.72 21.29 1.34
C ARG A 18 7.16 20.31 0.26
N MET A 19 6.24 20.02 -0.65
CA MET A 19 6.50 19.21 -1.84
C MET A 19 6.34 20.07 -3.10
N ASN A 20 7.42 20.26 -3.86
CA ASN A 20 7.44 21.15 -5.02
C ASN A 20 7.54 20.36 -6.34
N PHE A 21 6.62 20.63 -7.27
CA PHE A 21 6.61 19.97 -8.58
C PHE A 21 6.55 20.96 -9.74
N ARG A 22 7.31 20.66 -10.80
CA ARG A 22 7.11 21.26 -12.11
C ARG A 22 6.20 20.35 -12.93
N THR A 23 5.20 20.93 -13.59
CA THR A 23 4.25 20.17 -14.39
C THR A 23 3.88 20.91 -15.67
N LYS A 24 3.30 20.18 -16.63
CA LYS A 24 2.83 20.75 -17.89
C LYS A 24 1.51 21.50 -17.67
N PRO A 25 1.21 22.58 -18.42
CA PRO A 25 -0.03 23.35 -18.26
C PRO A 25 -1.30 22.51 -18.37
N ARG A 26 -1.31 21.50 -19.25
CA ARG A 26 -2.46 20.59 -19.40
C ARG A 26 -2.76 19.82 -18.11
N ILE A 27 -1.72 19.34 -17.43
CA ILE A 27 -1.87 18.58 -16.17
C ILE A 27 -2.43 19.50 -15.08
N LYS A 28 -1.88 20.71 -14.94
CA LYS A 28 -2.39 21.71 -13.99
C LYS A 28 -3.88 22.00 -14.20
N ARG A 29 -4.31 22.24 -15.44
CA ARG A 29 -5.73 22.49 -15.76
C ARG A 29 -6.63 21.30 -15.43
N THR A 30 -6.16 20.07 -15.67
CA THR A 30 -6.93 18.87 -15.34
C THR A 30 -7.12 18.74 -13.82
N ILE A 31 -6.07 18.94 -13.03
CA ILE A 31 -6.14 18.91 -11.56
C ILE A 31 -7.10 19.98 -11.06
N GLN A 32 -6.97 21.21 -11.55
CA GLN A 32 -7.85 22.33 -11.22
C GLN A 32 -9.33 22.03 -11.47
N ARG A 33 -9.63 21.43 -12.63
CA ARG A 33 -10.99 21.02 -12.95
C ARG A 33 -11.50 19.94 -11.99
N ALA A 34 -10.67 18.96 -11.66
CA ALA A 34 -11.05 17.88 -10.75
C ALA A 34 -11.28 18.40 -9.32
N ALA A 35 -10.42 19.31 -8.84
CA ALA A 35 -10.56 19.99 -7.56
C ALA A 35 -11.87 20.78 -7.50
N ALA A 36 -12.16 21.58 -8.53
CA ALA A 36 -13.41 22.34 -8.63
C ALA A 36 -14.66 21.45 -8.64
N LEU A 37 -14.63 20.31 -9.35
CA LEU A 37 -15.73 19.32 -9.32
C LEU A 37 -15.90 18.65 -7.95
N SER A 38 -14.81 18.58 -7.18
CA SER A 38 -14.76 17.99 -5.84
C SER A 38 -15.07 19.01 -4.73
N GLY A 39 -15.22 20.31 -5.06
CA GLY A 39 -15.50 21.36 -4.09
C GLY A 39 -14.30 21.75 -3.20
N VAL A 40 -13.08 21.38 -3.60
CA VAL A 40 -11.84 21.66 -2.86
C VAL A 40 -10.85 22.43 -3.73
N ASP A 41 -9.79 22.98 -3.12
CA ASP A 41 -8.72 23.64 -3.86
C ASP A 41 -7.71 22.64 -4.47
N ASP A 42 -6.88 23.15 -5.38
CA ASP A 42 -5.86 22.37 -6.10
C ASP A 42 -4.90 21.64 -5.16
N SER A 43 -4.55 22.25 -4.03
CA SER A 43 -3.58 21.70 -3.08
C SER A 43 -4.18 20.56 -2.27
N VAL A 44 -5.37 20.75 -1.71
CA VAL A 44 -6.13 19.71 -0.99
C VAL A 44 -6.38 18.52 -1.90
N PHE A 45 -6.86 18.76 -3.13
CA PHE A 45 -7.08 17.71 -4.10
C PHE A 45 -5.80 16.92 -4.41
N THR A 46 -4.69 17.64 -4.64
CA THR A 46 -3.42 17.00 -5.01
C THR A 46 -2.83 16.19 -3.85
N ILE A 47 -2.87 16.72 -2.63
CA ILE A 47 -2.30 16.05 -1.45
C ILE A 47 -3.13 14.80 -1.12
N SER A 48 -4.46 14.90 -1.07
CA SER A 48 -5.35 13.75 -0.83
C SER A 48 -5.16 12.67 -1.90
N ALA A 49 -5.15 13.03 -3.19
CA ALA A 49 -4.94 12.07 -4.27
C ALA A 49 -3.56 11.38 -4.19
N ALA A 50 -2.51 12.14 -3.87
CA ALA A 50 -1.15 11.60 -3.72
C ALA A 50 -1.05 10.66 -2.51
N TYR A 51 -1.63 11.05 -1.37
CA TYR A 51 -1.63 10.24 -0.15
C TYR A 51 -2.39 8.93 -0.35
N LYS A 52 -3.58 8.99 -0.95
CA LYS A 52 -4.35 7.79 -1.31
C LYS A 52 -3.56 6.83 -2.20
N ALA A 53 -2.96 7.33 -3.28
CA ALA A 53 -2.17 6.50 -4.18
C ALA A 53 -0.94 5.89 -3.48
N ALA A 54 -0.31 6.62 -2.56
CA ALA A 54 0.79 6.11 -1.75
C ALA A 54 0.32 4.96 -0.84
N MET A 55 -0.79 5.15 -0.12
CA MET A 55 -1.38 4.13 0.76
C MET A 55 -1.77 2.86 -0.01
N GLU A 56 -2.41 3.00 -1.17
CA GLU A 56 -2.75 1.88 -2.05
C GLU A 56 -1.49 1.14 -2.53
N THR A 57 -0.45 1.87 -2.90
CA THR A 57 0.83 1.30 -3.34
C THR A 57 1.50 0.52 -2.20
N ILE A 58 1.57 1.09 -0.99
CA ILE A 58 2.14 0.43 0.19
C ILE A 58 1.35 -0.85 0.49
N ALA A 59 0.02 -0.74 0.55
CA ALA A 59 -0.86 -1.88 0.83
C ALA A 59 -0.67 -3.01 -0.19
N ALA A 60 -0.50 -2.69 -1.48
CA ALA A 60 -0.28 -3.69 -2.52
C ALA A 60 1.04 -4.47 -2.38
N HIS A 61 2.06 -3.87 -1.74
CA HIS A 61 3.36 -4.53 -1.54
C HIS A 61 3.47 -5.23 -0.19
N GLU A 62 2.80 -4.71 0.84
CA GLU A 62 2.94 -5.20 2.22
C GLU A 62 1.82 -6.15 2.64
N ARG A 63 0.67 -6.14 1.96
CA ARG A 63 -0.46 -7.00 2.31
C ARG A 63 -0.60 -8.12 1.31
N THR A 64 -0.51 -9.36 1.82
CA THR A 64 -0.95 -10.54 1.07
C THR A 64 -2.43 -10.77 1.37
N LEU A 65 -3.28 -10.61 0.36
CA LEU A 65 -4.70 -10.91 0.49
C LEU A 65 -4.93 -12.41 0.34
N LEU A 66 -5.49 -13.03 1.36
CA LEU A 66 -5.95 -14.41 1.31
C LEU A 66 -7.30 -14.46 0.59
N GLN A 67 -7.39 -15.19 -0.51
CA GLN A 67 -8.68 -15.34 -1.19
C GLN A 67 -9.63 -16.19 -0.34
N PRO A 68 -10.95 -15.99 -0.43
CA PRO A 68 -11.91 -16.80 0.34
C PRO A 68 -11.76 -18.31 0.11
N VAL A 69 -11.37 -18.71 -1.10
CA VAL A 69 -11.12 -20.11 -1.47
C VAL A 69 -9.91 -20.72 -0.74
N ASP A 70 -8.95 -19.90 -0.34
CA ASP A 70 -7.73 -20.32 0.36
C ASP A 70 -7.86 -20.22 1.88
N HIS A 71 -8.96 -19.61 2.37
CA HIS A 71 -9.15 -19.30 3.78
C HIS A 71 -9.14 -20.56 4.66
N GLU A 72 -9.99 -21.54 4.36
CA GLU A 72 -10.09 -22.76 5.14
C GLU A 72 -8.78 -23.55 5.14
N ALA A 73 -8.14 -23.72 3.98
CA ALA A 73 -6.89 -24.45 3.86
C ALA A 73 -5.75 -23.77 4.64
N PHE A 74 -5.64 -22.45 4.54
CA PHE A 74 -4.61 -21.68 5.24
C PHE A 74 -4.77 -21.77 6.77
N PHE A 75 -5.98 -21.53 7.29
CA PHE A 75 -6.21 -21.60 8.74
C PHE A 75 -6.12 -23.03 9.29
N THR A 76 -6.57 -24.04 8.53
CA THR A 76 -6.41 -25.45 8.92
C THR A 76 -4.94 -25.82 9.08
N LEU A 77 -4.06 -25.32 8.21
CA LEU A 77 -2.62 -25.55 8.29
C LEU A 77 -1.95 -24.80 9.45
N LEU A 78 -2.48 -23.64 9.84
CA LEU A 78 -2.02 -22.93 11.05
C LEU A 78 -2.38 -23.71 12.32
N ASP A 79 -3.62 -24.17 12.43
CA ASP A 79 -4.10 -24.90 13.61
C ASP A 79 -3.49 -26.31 13.70
N ASN A 80 -3.30 -26.97 12.55
CA ASN A 80 -2.76 -28.32 12.45
C ASN A 80 -1.51 -28.32 11.56
N SER A 81 -0.42 -27.75 12.07
CA SER A 81 0.84 -27.67 11.34
C SER A 81 1.42 -29.06 11.03
N PRO A 82 1.55 -29.46 9.76
CA PRO A 82 2.14 -30.74 9.40
C PRO A 82 3.65 -30.74 9.60
N GLU A 83 4.22 -31.93 9.78
CA GLU A 83 5.66 -32.12 9.83
C GLU A 83 6.35 -31.61 8.52
N PRO A 84 7.50 -30.93 8.61
CA PRO A 84 8.24 -30.49 7.44
C PRO A 84 8.60 -31.66 6.52
N THR A 85 8.41 -31.47 5.21
CA THR A 85 8.72 -32.49 4.20
C THR A 85 10.22 -32.82 4.18
N ALA A 86 10.58 -34.02 3.71
CA ALA A 86 11.97 -34.44 3.59
C ALA A 86 12.80 -33.45 2.72
N HIS A 87 12.19 -32.93 1.65
CA HIS A 87 12.80 -31.90 0.81
C HIS A 87 13.04 -30.59 1.56
N LEU A 88 12.09 -30.13 2.38
CA LEU A 88 12.26 -28.93 3.18
C LEU A 88 13.35 -29.11 4.26
N LYS A 89 13.38 -30.25 4.93
CA LYS A 89 14.45 -30.63 5.89
C LYS A 89 15.83 -30.62 5.21
N ALA A 90 15.94 -31.17 4.01
CA ALA A 90 17.19 -31.17 3.22
C ALA A 90 17.60 -29.75 2.77
N ALA A 91 16.65 -28.92 2.33
CA ALA A 91 16.91 -27.54 1.93
C ALA A 91 17.46 -26.70 3.09
N PHE A 92 16.89 -26.82 4.29
CA PHE A 92 17.40 -26.17 5.51
C PHE A 92 18.79 -26.68 5.90
N ALA A 93 19.05 -27.99 5.80
CA ALA A 93 20.37 -28.56 6.08
C ALA A 93 21.43 -28.03 5.11
N ARG A 94 21.10 -27.87 3.82
CA ARG A 94 21.97 -27.23 2.82
C ARG A 94 22.20 -25.76 3.17
N HIS A 95 21.15 -25.00 3.43
CA HIS A 95 21.24 -23.58 3.76
C HIS A 95 22.21 -23.33 4.92
N ARG A 96 22.08 -24.07 6.03
CA ARG A 96 22.99 -23.98 7.19
C ARG A 96 24.47 -24.21 6.87
N LYS A 97 24.78 -25.05 5.88
CA LYS A 97 26.17 -25.33 5.47
C LYS A 97 26.71 -24.31 4.48
N THR A 98 25.83 -23.59 3.78
CA THR A 98 26.22 -22.73 2.64
C THR A 98 26.19 -21.24 3.00
N VAL A 99 25.36 -20.86 3.98
CA VAL A 99 25.37 -19.50 4.51
C VAL A 99 26.49 -19.40 5.54
N VAL A 100 27.56 -18.70 5.17
CA VAL A 100 28.52 -18.18 6.14
C VAL A 100 27.76 -17.17 6.98
N SER A 101 27.54 -17.49 8.25
CA SER A 101 27.10 -16.53 9.28
C SER A 101 27.92 -15.26 9.12
N ARG A 102 27.29 -14.16 8.71
CA ARG A 102 27.92 -12.84 8.65
C ARG A 102 27.35 -11.99 9.77
#